data_AF-A0A8C8W482-F1
#
_entry.id   AF-A0A8C8W482-F1
#
_cell.length_a   1.000
_cell.length_b   1.000
_cell.length_c   1.000
_cell.angle_alpha   90.00
_cell.angle_beta   90.00
_cell.angle_gamma   90.00
#
_symmetry.space_group_name_H-M   'P 1'
#
loop_
_entity.id
_entity.type
_entity.pdbx_description
1 polymer ?
#
loop_
_entity_poly.entity_id
_entity_poly.type
_entity_poly.pdbx_seq_one_letter_code
_entity_poly.pdbx_strand_id
1 'polypeptide(L)'
;MASASESPASPRDAADQNFDYMFKLLLIGNSSVGKTSFLFRYADDSFTPAFVSTVGIDFKVKTVYRHDKRIKLQIWDTAGQERYRTITTAYYRGAMGFLLMYDISNQESFTAVQDWATKRNSTWKNQREKKKKNKIK
;
A
#
# COMPACT_ATOMS: atom_id res chain seq x y z
N MET A 1 -10.53 42.42 -19.72
CA MET A 1 -9.82 41.16 -20.01
C MET A 1 -8.80 40.95 -18.91
N ALA A 2 -9.12 40.15 -17.89
CA ALA A 2 -8.17 39.83 -16.82
C ALA A 2 -7.55 38.47 -17.14
N SER A 3 -6.28 38.49 -17.55
CA SER A 3 -5.47 37.28 -17.71
C SER A 3 -5.02 36.85 -16.31
N ALA A 4 -5.61 35.78 -15.78
CA ALA A 4 -5.08 35.11 -14.61
C ALA A 4 -3.73 34.48 -14.97
N SER A 5 -2.66 34.96 -14.35
CA SER A 5 -1.35 34.34 -14.40
C SER A 5 -1.40 33.04 -13.59
N GLU A 6 -1.33 31.90 -14.28
CA GLU A 6 -1.06 30.62 -13.65
C GLU A 6 0.34 30.66 -13.03
N SER A 7 0.41 30.55 -11.71
CA SER A 7 1.67 30.37 -10.99
C SER A 7 2.33 29.06 -11.46
N PRO A 8 3.62 29.07 -11.86
CA PRO A 8 4.30 27.84 -12.25
C PRO A 8 4.37 26.90 -11.04
N ALA A 9 3.86 25.68 -11.21
CA ALA A 9 3.89 24.62 -10.21
C ALA A 9 5.34 24.44 -9.70
N SER A 10 5.47 24.18 -8.40
CA SER A 10 6.77 24.08 -7.76
C SER A 10 7.61 22.95 -8.39
N PRO A 11 8.95 23.04 -8.45
CA PRO A 11 9.80 22.01 -9.08
C PRO A 11 9.62 20.60 -8.49
N ARG A 12 9.08 20.50 -7.27
CA ARG A 12 8.78 19.22 -6.61
C ARG A 12 7.58 18.51 -7.25
N ASP A 13 6.60 19.25 -7.76
CA ASP A 13 5.37 18.70 -8.34
C ASP A 13 5.60 18.17 -9.78
N ALA A 14 6.48 18.81 -10.55
CA ALA A 14 6.83 18.37 -11.91
C ALA A 14 7.67 17.08 -11.92
N ALA A 15 8.56 16.92 -10.94
CA ALA A 15 9.33 15.68 -10.78
C ALA A 15 8.44 14.49 -10.38
N ASP A 16 7.26 14.75 -9.81
CA ASP A 16 6.34 13.75 -9.29
C ASP A 16 5.44 13.12 -10.38
N GLN A 17 5.33 13.78 -11.55
CA GLN A 17 4.59 13.31 -12.73
C GLN A 17 5.46 12.51 -13.72
N ASN A 18 6.79 12.67 -13.66
CA ASN A 18 7.69 11.94 -14.56
C ASN A 18 8.05 10.57 -13.97
N PHE A 19 7.23 9.55 -14.21
CA PHE A 19 7.51 8.14 -13.90
C PHE A 19 7.00 7.24 -15.02
N ASP A 20 7.73 6.15 -15.31
CA ASP A 20 7.34 5.18 -16.34
C ASP A 20 6.24 4.23 -15.84
N TYR A 21 6.32 3.85 -14.56
CA TYR A 21 5.40 2.89 -13.95
C TYR A 21 5.00 3.31 -12.54
N MET A 22 3.76 2.99 -12.17
CA MET A 22 3.26 3.15 -10.80
C MET A 22 2.67 1.83 -10.30
N PHE A 23 3.13 1.36 -9.15
CA PHE A 23 2.60 0.16 -8.51
C PHE A 23 2.02 0.49 -7.14
N LYS A 24 0.76 0.10 -6.94
CA LYS A 24 0.08 0.15 -5.65
C LYS A 24 0.26 -1.19 -4.92
N LEU A 25 0.99 -1.17 -3.82
CA LEU A 25 1.29 -2.33 -2.97
C LEU A 25 0.62 -2.14 -1.61
N LEU A 26 0.06 -3.21 -1.05
CA LEU A 26 -0.53 -3.21 0.29
C LEU A 26 0.26 -4.12 1.23
N LEU A 27 0.61 -3.62 2.41
CA LEU A 27 1.15 -4.42 3.50
C LEU A 27 -0.02 -5.06 4.25
N ILE A 28 0.02 -6.39 4.41
CA ILE A 28 -0.99 -7.18 5.12
C ILE A 28 -0.32 -8.13 6.11
N GLY A 29 -0.98 -8.40 7.22
CA GLY A 29 -0.46 -9.22 8.31
C GLY A 29 -1.00 -8.75 9.66
N ASN A 30 -0.82 -9.56 10.69
CA ASN A 30 -1.34 -9.29 12.04
C ASN A 30 -0.81 -7.96 12.62
N SER A 31 -1.45 -7.47 13.67
CA SER A 31 -0.88 -6.36 14.45
C SER A 31 0.53 -6.70 14.95
N SER A 32 1.34 -5.67 15.20
CA SER A 32 2.70 -5.76 15.76
C SER A 32 3.74 -6.60 14.99
N VAL A 33 3.44 -7.17 13.82
CA VAL A 33 4.44 -7.93 13.02
C VAL A 33 5.51 -7.07 12.30
N GLY A 34 5.52 -5.76 12.55
CA GLY A 34 6.55 -4.85 11.99
C GLY A 34 6.24 -4.23 10.61
N LYS A 35 5.00 -4.27 10.11
CA LYS A 35 4.61 -3.67 8.80
C LYS A 35 5.03 -2.19 8.69
N THR A 36 4.64 -1.40 9.68
CA THR A 36 4.94 0.03 9.77
C THR A 36 6.43 0.30 9.88
N SER A 37 7.13 -0.43 10.75
CA SER A 37 8.59 -0.32 10.92
C SER A 37 9.35 -0.67 9.63
N PHE A 38 8.90 -1.69 8.90
CA PHE A 38 9.45 -2.04 7.59
C PHE A 38 9.22 -0.92 6.57
N LEU A 39 8.02 -0.34 6.51
CA LEU A 39 7.72 0.74 5.59
C LEU A 39 8.59 1.98 5.85
N PHE A 40 8.72 2.38 7.12
CA PHE A 40 9.56 3.51 7.50
C PHE A 40 11.03 3.26 7.16
N ARG A 41 11.54 2.06 7.46
CA ARG A 41 12.91 1.69 7.11
C ARG A 41 13.14 1.73 5.60
N TYR A 42 12.23 1.17 4.82
CA TYR A 42 12.38 1.13 3.37
C TYR A 42 12.26 2.50 2.71
N ALA A 43 11.31 3.33 3.17
CA ALA A 43 11.02 4.61 2.54
C ALA A 43 11.97 5.73 3.01
N ASP A 44 12.25 5.80 4.31
CA ASP A 44 12.93 6.92 4.95
C ASP A 44 14.29 6.54 5.58
N ASP A 45 14.69 5.27 5.52
CA ASP A 45 15.86 4.72 6.23
C ASP A 45 15.87 4.99 7.74
N SER A 46 14.66 5.04 8.32
CA SER A 46 14.44 5.32 9.74
C SER A 46 13.84 4.13 10.47
N PHE A 47 14.19 3.97 11.75
CA PHE A 47 13.60 2.98 12.64
C PHE A 47 13.44 3.56 14.04
N THR A 48 12.25 3.40 14.61
CA THR A 48 11.96 3.69 16.00
C THR A 48 11.57 2.40 16.72
N PRO A 49 12.15 2.10 17.89
CA PRO A 49 11.73 0.96 18.71
C PRO A 49 10.41 1.23 19.44
N ALA A 50 9.92 2.48 19.45
CA ALA A 50 8.66 2.82 20.07
C ALA A 50 7.50 2.14 19.34
N PHE A 51 6.71 1.35 20.08
CA PHE A 51 5.51 0.74 19.56
C PHE A 51 4.38 1.76 19.52
N VAL A 52 4.11 2.31 18.32
CA VAL A 52 2.92 3.11 18.06
C VAL A 52 2.01 2.27 17.17
N SER A 53 0.83 1.92 17.69
CA SER A 53 -0.18 1.21 16.89
C SER A 53 -0.66 2.09 15.74
N THR A 54 -0.60 1.57 14.51
CA THR A 54 -1.14 2.26 13.34
C THR A 54 -2.65 2.41 13.49
N VAL A 55 -3.12 3.66 13.53
CA VAL A 55 -4.55 3.96 13.51
C VAL A 55 -4.98 4.16 12.06
N GLY A 56 -5.88 3.31 11.57
CA GLY A 56 -6.39 3.40 10.21
C GLY A 56 -5.42 2.87 9.14
N ILE A 57 -5.08 3.72 8.16
CA ILE A 57 -4.19 3.38 7.05
C ILE A 57 -3.21 4.53 6.82
N ASP A 58 -1.96 4.20 6.57
CA ASP A 58 -0.94 5.16 6.14
C ASP A 58 -0.41 4.73 4.77
N PHE A 59 0.16 5.65 4.00
CA PHE A 59 0.83 5.31 2.76
C PHE A 59 2.09 6.13 2.54
N LYS A 60 3.10 5.48 1.96
CA LYS A 60 4.31 6.16 1.49
C LYS A 60 4.53 5.92 0.02
N VAL A 61 5.14 6.92 -0.60
CA VAL A 61 5.58 6.88 -1.99
C VAL A 61 7.09 6.77 -2.01
N LYS A 62 7.61 5.75 -2.67
CA LYS A 62 9.05 5.58 -2.91
C LYS A 62 9.29 5.42 -4.40
N THR A 63 10.11 6.30 -4.97
CA THR A 63 10.55 6.18 -6.35
C THR A 63 11.83 5.35 -6.40
N VAL A 64 11.84 4.30 -7.22
CA VAL A 64 13.00 3.43 -7.45
C VAL A 64 13.35 3.40 -8.93
N TYR A 65 14.63 3.23 -9.25
CA TYR A 65 15.11 3.08 -10.63
C TYR A 65 15.48 1.62 -10.90
N ARG A 66 14.92 1.05 -11.96
CA ARG A 66 15.22 -0.32 -12.43
C ARG A 66 15.23 -0.34 -13.95
N HIS A 67 16.31 -0.84 -14.56
CA HIS A 67 16.47 -0.91 -16.02
C HIS A 67 16.20 0.44 -16.73
N ASP A 68 16.75 1.53 -16.19
CA ASP A 68 16.53 2.90 -16.68
C ASP A 68 15.06 3.37 -16.67
N LYS A 69 14.20 2.66 -15.92
CA LYS A 69 12.81 3.02 -15.70
C LYS A 69 12.61 3.55 -14.30
N ARG A 70 11.90 4.67 -14.20
CA ARG A 70 11.53 5.29 -12.94
C ARG A 70 10.18 4.72 -12.49
N ILE A 71 10.23 3.98 -11.39
CA ILE A 71 9.07 3.26 -10.85
C ILE A 71 8.62 3.92 -9.56
N LYS A 72 7.36 4.35 -9.51
CA LYS A 72 6.72 4.94 -8.34
C LYS A 72 5.98 3.85 -7.56
N LEU A 73 6.50 3.47 -6.40
CA LEU A 73 5.85 2.51 -5.51
C LEU A 73 4.99 3.27 -4.51
N GLN A 74 3.68 3.03 -4.53
CA GLN A 74 2.74 3.47 -3.51
C GLN A 74 2.50 2.30 -2.55
N ILE A 75 3.10 2.34 -1.37
CA ILE A 75 3.00 1.28 -0.38
C ILE A 75 2.05 1.74 0.71
N TRP A 76 0.97 0.97 0.88
CA TRP A 76 -0.11 1.24 1.82
C TRP A 76 0.10 0.35 3.05
N ASP A 77 0.42 0.96 4.19
CA ASP A 77 0.50 0.30 5.49
C ASP A 77 -0.87 0.25 6.15
N THR A 78 -1.30 -0.96 6.49
CA THR A 78 -2.62 -1.19 7.09
C THR A 78 -2.50 -1.42 8.59
N ALA A 79 -3.43 -0.86 9.36
CA ALA A 79 -3.58 -1.26 10.76
C ALA A 79 -3.81 -2.78 10.83
N GLY A 80 -2.95 -3.46 11.61
CA GLY A 80 -3.06 -4.90 11.82
C GLY A 80 -4.17 -5.31 12.80
N GLN A 81 -4.96 -4.35 13.31
CA GLN A 81 -6.13 -4.67 14.12
C GLN A 81 -7.30 -5.12 13.24
N GLU A 82 -7.75 -6.34 13.53
CA GLU A 82 -8.93 -7.01 13.01
C GLU A 82 -10.21 -6.18 13.08
N ARG A 83 -10.29 -5.18 13.98
CA ARG A 83 -11.40 -4.25 14.09
C ARG A 83 -11.62 -3.36 12.85
N TYR A 84 -10.62 -3.22 11.97
CA TYR A 84 -10.71 -2.41 10.75
C TYR A 84 -10.99 -3.22 9.46
N ARG A 85 -11.36 -4.51 9.58
CA ARG A 85 -11.65 -5.42 8.45
C ARG A 85 -12.70 -4.90 7.46
N THR A 86 -13.61 -4.01 7.86
CA THR A 86 -14.65 -3.42 6.98
C THR A 86 -14.10 -2.28 6.12
N ILE A 87 -13.15 -1.51 6.65
CA ILE A 87 -12.52 -0.37 6.00
C ILE A 87 -11.57 -0.83 4.87
N THR A 88 -11.14 -2.09 4.90
CA THR A 88 -10.10 -2.65 4.01
C THR A 88 -10.52 -2.82 2.54
N THR A 89 -11.82 -3.04 2.26
CA THR A 89 -12.28 -3.37 0.89
C THR A 89 -12.02 -2.25 -0.12
N ALA A 90 -12.17 -0.98 0.30
CA ALA A 90 -11.90 0.18 -0.54
C ALA A 90 -10.40 0.30 -0.91
N TYR A 91 -9.52 0.02 0.05
CA TYR A 91 -8.06 0.12 -0.17
C TYR A 91 -7.51 -0.97 -1.06
N TYR A 92 -8.13 -2.15 -1.05
CA TYR A 92 -7.78 -3.26 -1.94
C TYR A 92 -8.07 -2.93 -3.41
N ARG A 93 -8.96 -1.96 -3.67
CA ARG A 93 -9.26 -1.53 -5.04
C ARG A 93 -8.01 -0.92 -5.68
N GLY A 94 -7.62 -1.50 -6.81
CA GLY A 94 -6.45 -1.06 -7.57
C GLY A 94 -5.11 -1.52 -6.99
N ALA A 95 -5.11 -2.33 -5.92
CA ALA A 95 -3.90 -3.00 -5.45
C ALA A 95 -3.35 -3.93 -6.55
N MET A 96 -2.08 -3.73 -6.89
CA MET A 96 -1.36 -4.52 -7.89
C MET A 96 -0.55 -5.64 -7.24
N GLY A 97 -0.19 -5.49 -5.96
CA GLY A 97 0.52 -6.48 -5.18
C GLY A 97 0.21 -6.37 -3.69
N PHE A 98 0.53 -7.44 -2.97
CA PHE A 98 0.39 -7.53 -1.52
C PHE A 98 1.70 -8.06 -0.93
N LEU A 99 2.19 -7.42 0.11
CA LEU A 99 3.29 -7.94 0.93
C LEU A 99 2.66 -8.50 2.20
N LEU A 100 2.77 -9.82 2.36
CA LEU A 100 2.25 -10.53 3.51
C LEU A 100 3.38 -10.74 4.52
N MET A 101 3.19 -10.21 5.73
CA MET A 101 4.21 -10.16 6.77
C MET A 101 3.74 -10.90 8.02
N TYR A 102 4.68 -11.59 8.66
CA TYR A 102 4.52 -12.22 9.96
C TYR A 102 5.80 -12.01 10.78
N ASP A 103 5.72 -12.24 12.09
CA ASP A 103 6.84 -12.18 13.00
C ASP A 103 7.33 -13.60 13.30
N ILE A 104 8.63 -13.85 13.07
CA ILE A 104 9.25 -15.17 13.30
C ILE A 104 9.22 -15.60 14.77
N SER A 105 9.14 -14.65 15.70
CA SER A 105 9.02 -14.92 17.14
C SER A 105 7.58 -15.23 17.57
N ASN A 106 6.60 -15.02 16.69
CA ASN A 106 5.18 -15.22 16.97
C ASN A 106 4.54 -16.22 15.99
N GLN A 107 4.40 -17.46 16.46
CA GLN A 107 3.80 -18.56 15.69
C GLN A 107 2.36 -18.29 15.25
N GLU A 108 1.54 -17.60 16.07
CA GLU A 108 0.16 -17.26 15.69
C GLU A 108 0.12 -16.32 14.49
N SER A 109 1.08 -15.38 14.43
CA SER A 109 1.22 -14.48 13.29
C SER A 109 1.56 -15.22 12.01
N PHE A 110 2.35 -16.30 12.09
CA PHE A 110 2.66 -17.18 10.97
C PHE A 110 1.44 -18.00 10.54
N THR A 111 0.73 -18.62 11.47
CA THR A 111 -0.48 -19.40 11.15
C THR A 111 -1.53 -18.52 10.46
N ALA A 112 -1.71 -17.28 10.91
CA ALA A 112 -2.64 -16.33 10.33
C ALA A 112 -2.32 -15.94 8.87
N VAL A 113 -1.07 -16.13 8.39
CA VAL A 113 -0.68 -15.88 6.99
C VAL A 113 -1.58 -16.65 6.02
N GLN A 114 -1.94 -17.90 6.35
CA GLN A 114 -2.81 -18.72 5.50
C GLN A 114 -4.22 -18.13 5.40
N ASP A 115 -4.76 -17.63 6.51
CA ASP A 115 -6.06 -16.96 6.54
C ASP A 115 -6.03 -15.66 5.74
N TRP A 116 -4.96 -14.86 5.88
CA TRP A 116 -4.77 -13.65 5.10
C TRP A 116 -4.70 -13.94 3.59
N ALA A 117 -3.97 -14.99 3.19
CA ALA A 117 -3.86 -15.41 1.79
C ALA A 117 -5.20 -15.88 1.20
N THR A 118 -5.95 -16.68 1.97
CA THR A 118 -7.26 -17.19 1.59
C THR A 118 -8.29 -16.07 1.47
N LYS A 119 -8.36 -15.19 2.48
CA LYS A 119 -9.26 -14.03 2.50
C LYS A 119 -8.98 -13.05 1.36
N ARG A 120 -7.70 -12.83 1.06
CA ARG A 120 -7.28 -12.06 -0.12
C ARG A 120 -7.82 -12.70 -1.40
N ASN A 121 -7.65 -14.01 -1.59
CA ASN A 121 -8.07 -14.68 -2.83
C ASN A 121 -9.57 -14.48 -3.10
N SER A 122 -10.41 -14.64 -2.08
CA SER A 122 -11.86 -14.41 -2.18
C SER A 122 -12.19 -12.95 -2.51
N THR A 123 -11.54 -11.99 -1.85
CA THR A 123 -11.78 -10.55 -2.07
C THR A 123 -11.34 -10.11 -3.46
N TRP A 124 -10.19 -10.61 -3.93
CA TRP A 124 -9.59 -10.23 -5.21
C TRP A 124 -10.34 -10.84 -6.41
N LYS A 125 -10.77 -12.11 -6.30
CA LYS A 125 -11.63 -12.76 -7.30
C LYS A 125 -12.93 -11.98 -7.50
N ASN A 126 -13.60 -11.62 -6.41
CA ASN A 126 -14.84 -10.84 -6.43
C ASN A 126 -14.67 -9.48 -7.14
N GLN A 127 -13.53 -8.80 -6.97
CA GLN A 127 -13.27 -7.54 -7.67
C GLN A 127 -13.01 -7.72 -9.17
N ARG A 128 -12.29 -8.77 -9.59
CA ARG A 128 -12.05 -9.05 -11.02
C ARG A 128 -13.34 -9.39 -11.75
N GLU A 129 -14.24 -10.15 -11.13
CA GLU A 129 -15.55 -10.47 -11.71
C GLU A 129 -16.46 -9.25 -11.83
N LYS A 130 -16.51 -8.39 -10.80
CA LYS A 130 -17.24 -7.11 -10.86
C LYS A 130 -16.72 -6.20 -11.98
N LYS A 131 -15.39 -6.12 -12.17
CA LYS A 131 -14.79 -5.35 -13.29
C LYS A 131 -15.13 -5.94 -14.66
N LYS A 132 -15.21 -7.27 -14.79
CA LYS A 132 -15.66 -7.91 -16.05
C LYS A 132 -17.12 -7.60 -16.36
N LYS A 133 -18.02 -7.71 -15.37
CA LYS A 133 -19.46 -7.41 -15.56
C LYS A 133 -19.73 -5.95 -15.91
N ASN A 134 -18.93 -5.01 -15.40
CA ASN A 134 -19.12 -3.58 -15.63
C ASN A 134 -18.47 -3.06 -16.93
N LYS A 135 -17.82 -3.95 -17.71
CA LYS A 135 -17.20 -3.63 -19.01
C LYS A 135 -17.99 -4.21 -20.20
N ILE A 136 -19.08 -4.93 -19.91
CA ILE A 136 -19.99 -5.58 -20.87
C ILE A 136 -21.34 -4.82 -20.95
N LYS A 137 -21.47 -3.73 -20.19
CA LYS A 137 -22.51 -2.70 -20.36
C LYS A 137 -21.83 -1.46 -20.90
#